data_AF-A0AAV6WVH5-F1
#
_entry.id   AF-A0AAV6WVH5-F1
#
_cell.length_a   1.000
_cell.length_b   1.000
_cell.length_c   1.000
_cell.angle_alpha   90.00
_cell.angle_beta   90.00
_cell.angle_gamma   90.00
#
_symmetry.space_group_name_H-M   'P 1'
#
loop_
_entity.id
_entity.type
_entity.pdbx_description
1 polymer ?
#
loop_
_entity_poly.entity_id
_entity_poly.type
_entity_poly.pdbx_seq_one_letter_code
_entity_poly.pdbx_strand_id
1 'polypeptide(L)'
;MFSAKEKQIVEHLVAQLGKTNLDVGAESAKALVKFVCKDNYNRVEHCKAIVEFDGVPKLMNLIRRDNREESGLDEVILLCNLVVNAGNSKALKEARALNVIEGAKE
;
A
#
# COMPACT_ATOMS: atom_id res chain seq x y z
N MET A 1 2.02 21.44 2.30
CA MET A 1 2.90 21.24 1.12
C MET A 1 3.63 19.93 1.35
N PHE A 2 3.52 18.98 0.43
CA PHE A 2 4.22 17.71 0.48
C PHE A 2 5.67 17.93 0.03
N SER A 3 6.61 17.89 0.98
CA SER A 3 8.01 18.23 0.77
C SER A 3 8.81 17.09 0.12
N ALA A 4 9.96 17.42 -0.49
CA ALA A 4 10.88 16.43 -1.05
C ALA A 4 11.34 15.41 0.01
N LYS A 5 11.57 15.87 1.25
CA LYS A 5 11.94 15.02 2.38
C LYS A 5 10.84 14.03 2.73
N GLU A 6 9.59 14.47 2.78
CA GLU A 6 8.46 13.57 3.02
C GLU A 6 8.26 12.57 1.89
N LYS A 7 8.45 12.99 0.63
CA LYS A 7 8.41 12.08 -0.52
C LYS A 7 9.49 11.00 -0.43
N GLN A 8 10.70 11.37 -0.02
CA GLN A 8 11.79 10.42 0.22
C GLN A 8 11.45 9.43 1.36
N ILE A 9 10.82 9.89 2.45
CA ILE A 9 10.40 8.98 3.54
C ILE A 9 9.36 7.98 3.03
N VAL A 10 8.36 8.43 2.27
CA VAL A 10 7.35 7.54 1.67
C VAL A 10 8.00 6.51 0.76
N GLU A 11 8.93 6.92 -0.10
CA GLU A 11 9.68 6.01 -0.97
C GLU A 11 10.43 4.93 -0.17
N HIS A 12 11.12 5.30 0.91
CA HIS A 12 11.85 4.36 1.76
C HIS A 12 10.93 3.35 2.42
N LEU A 13 9.77 3.79 2.93
CA LEU A 13 8.77 2.91 3.52
C LEU A 13 8.19 1.95 2.47
N VAL A 14 7.85 2.46 1.28
CA VAL A 14 7.37 1.62 0.19
C VAL A 14 8.40 0.56 -0.21
N ALA A 15 9.69 0.89 -0.22
CA ALA A 15 10.74 -0.09 -0.45
C ALA A 15 10.78 -1.19 0.63
N GLN A 16 10.45 -0.87 1.90
CA GLN A 16 10.38 -1.86 2.98
C GLN A 16 9.21 -2.84 2.85
N LEU A 17 8.08 -2.44 2.23
CA LEU A 17 6.95 -3.36 1.98
C LEU A 17 7.35 -4.61 1.19
N GLY A 18 8.35 -4.48 0.31
CA GLY A 18 8.83 -5.57 -0.55
C GLY A 18 9.91 -6.46 0.07
N LYS A 19 10.26 -6.28 1.35
CA LYS A 19 11.33 -7.06 1.99
C LYS A 19 10.91 -8.51 2.26
N THR A 20 11.90 -9.38 2.38
CA THR A 20 11.68 -10.81 2.65
C THR A 20 11.12 -11.04 4.05
N ASN A 21 11.58 -10.27 5.04
CA ASN A 21 11.08 -10.31 6.40
C ASN A 21 9.69 -9.65 6.48
N LEU A 22 8.67 -10.45 6.80
CA LEU A 22 7.28 -10.01 6.83
C LEU A 22 7.02 -8.97 7.93
N ASP A 23 7.71 -9.05 9.08
CA ASP A 23 7.51 -8.09 10.17
C ASP A 23 8.01 -6.69 9.79
N VAL A 24 9.08 -6.60 8.99
CA VAL A 24 9.55 -5.32 8.42
C VAL A 24 8.52 -4.75 7.43
N GLY A 25 7.91 -5.62 6.63
CA GLY A 25 6.82 -5.23 5.72
C GLY A 25 5.61 -4.70 6.49
N ALA A 26 5.19 -5.41 7.54
CA ALA A 26 4.05 -5.06 8.37
C ALA A 26 4.26 -3.73 9.12
N GLU A 27 5.41 -3.53 9.75
CA GLU A 27 5.73 -2.24 10.41
C GLU A 27 5.81 -1.09 9.39
N SER A 28 6.25 -1.37 8.16
CA SER A 28 6.19 -0.37 7.09
C SER A 28 4.76 -0.04 6.68
N ALA A 29 3.89 -1.05 6.54
CA ALA A 29 2.47 -0.83 6.23
C ALA A 29 1.80 0.03 7.32
N LYS A 30 2.02 -0.31 8.60
CA LYS A 30 1.56 0.46 9.75
C LYS A 30 2.08 1.89 9.79
N ALA A 31 3.35 2.12 9.41
CA ALA A 31 3.89 3.46 9.27
C ALA A 31 3.19 4.23 8.15
N LEU A 32 3.00 3.62 6.97
CA LEU A 32 2.34 4.21 5.81
C LEU A 32 0.87 4.56 6.09
N VAL A 33 0.15 3.78 6.91
CA VAL A 33 -1.21 4.10 7.38
C VAL A 33 -1.27 5.50 8.01
N LYS A 34 -0.24 5.92 8.76
CA LYS A 34 -0.18 7.25 9.39
C LYS A 34 -0.02 8.39 8.38
N PHE A 35 0.55 8.13 7.21
CA PHE A 35 0.68 9.11 6.14
C PHE A 35 -0.61 9.28 5.33
N VAL A 36 -1.41 8.22 5.23
CA VAL A 36 -2.65 8.22 4.43
C VAL A 36 -3.91 8.43 5.28
N CYS A 37 -3.77 8.58 6.59
CA CYS A 37 -4.90 8.74 7.50
C CYS A 37 -5.68 10.04 7.19
N LYS A 38 -6.97 10.03 7.57
CA LYS A 38 -7.88 11.17 7.33
C LYS A 38 -7.39 12.49 7.94
N ASP A 39 -6.64 12.42 9.04
CA ASP A 39 -6.18 13.59 9.80
C ASP A 39 -4.90 14.20 9.20
N ASN A 40 -4.26 13.53 8.23
CA ASN A 40 -3.10 14.06 7.53
C ASN A 40 -3.54 14.94 6.35
N TYR A 41 -3.08 16.21 6.36
CA TYR A 41 -3.39 17.19 5.33
C TYR A 41 -2.95 16.76 3.92
N ASN A 42 -1.80 16.09 3.81
CA ASN A 42 -1.21 15.67 2.52
C ASN A 42 -1.61 14.22 2.15
N ARG A 43 -2.67 13.64 2.76
CA ARG A 43 -2.99 12.20 2.61
C ARG A 43 -3.17 11.75 1.15
N VAL A 44 -3.75 12.60 0.30
CA VAL A 44 -4.01 12.26 -1.11
C VAL A 44 -2.70 12.21 -1.89
N GLU A 45 -1.81 13.16 -1.64
CA GLU A 45 -0.47 13.24 -2.20
C GLU A 45 0.40 12.07 -1.73
N HIS A 46 0.28 11.68 -0.45
CA HIS A 46 0.92 10.48 0.09
C HIS A 46 0.41 9.21 -0.60
N CYS A 47 -0.90 9.04 -0.77
CA CYS A 47 -1.46 7.90 -1.51
C CYS A 47 -0.95 7.83 -2.95
N LYS A 48 -0.90 8.96 -3.66
CA LYS A 48 -0.35 9.03 -5.02
C LYS A 48 1.13 8.63 -5.06
N ALA A 49 1.93 9.15 -4.14
CA ALA A 49 3.35 8.80 -4.04
C ALA A 49 3.55 7.31 -3.75
N ILE A 50 2.76 6.71 -2.85
CA ILE A 50 2.82 5.27 -2.57
C ILE A 50 2.56 4.46 -3.85
N VAL A 51 1.56 4.85 -4.63
CA VAL A 51 1.27 4.20 -5.92
C VAL A 51 2.39 4.43 -6.94
N GLU A 52 2.93 5.64 -7.04
CA GLU A 52 4.07 5.99 -7.93
C GLU A 52 5.32 5.14 -7.63
N PHE A 53 5.54 4.78 -6.37
CA PHE A 53 6.69 3.96 -5.93
C PHE A 53 6.43 2.45 -5.92
N ASP A 54 5.42 1.98 -6.68
CA ASP A 54 5.03 0.57 -6.76
C ASP A 54 4.57 -0.03 -5.41
N GLY A 55 3.94 0.77 -4.55
CA GLY A 55 3.46 0.32 -3.24
C GLY A 55 2.33 -0.71 -3.33
N VAL A 56 1.46 -0.61 -4.34
CA VAL A 56 0.31 -1.52 -4.53
C VAL A 56 0.75 -2.98 -4.75
N PRO A 57 1.61 -3.31 -5.74
CA PRO A 57 2.05 -4.69 -5.94
C PRO A 57 2.86 -5.23 -4.74
N LYS A 58 3.67 -4.39 -4.08
CA LYS A 58 4.42 -4.80 -2.88
C LYS A 58 3.50 -5.13 -1.72
N LEU A 59 2.48 -4.30 -1.47
CA LEU A 59 1.47 -4.52 -0.44
C LEU A 59 0.64 -5.77 -0.70
N MET A 60 0.19 -5.98 -1.95
CA MET A 60 -0.56 -7.19 -2.33
C MET A 60 0.27 -8.46 -2.13
N ASN A 61 1.56 -8.43 -2.47
CA ASN A 61 2.46 -9.55 -2.22
C ASN A 61 2.68 -9.79 -0.72
N LEU A 62 2.80 -8.73 0.09
CA LEU A 62 2.89 -8.84 1.55
C LEU A 62 1.63 -9.52 2.10
N ILE A 63 0.43 -9.05 1.74
CA ILE A 63 -0.85 -9.64 2.17
C ILE A 63 -0.96 -11.11 1.77
N ARG A 64 -0.52 -11.48 0.55
CA ARG A 64 -0.57 -12.88 0.08
C ARG A 64 0.41 -13.80 0.81
N ARG A 65 1.57 -13.27 1.22
CA ARG A 65 2.62 -14.03 1.91
C ARG A 65 2.39 -14.10 3.41
N ASP A 66 1.68 -13.11 3.96
CA ASP A 66 1.28 -13.11 5.36
C ASP A 66 0.10 -14.07 5.55
N ASN A 67 0.40 -15.25 6.08
CA ASN A 67 -0.54 -16.32 6.36
C ASN A 67 -1.12 -16.24 7.78
N ARG A 68 -0.91 -15.12 8.49
CA ARG A 68 -1.61 -14.84 9.74
C ARG A 68 -3.11 -14.77 9.42
N GLU A 69 -3.92 -15.52 10.18
CA GLU A 69 -5.39 -15.57 10.01
C GLU A 69 -6.03 -14.18 10.03
N GLU A 70 -5.36 -13.25 10.71
CA GLU A 70 -5.55 -11.82 10.58
C GLU A 70 -4.42 -11.28 9.70
N SER A 71 -4.65 -11.14 8.38
CA SER A 71 -3.82 -10.22 7.60
C SER A 71 -3.78 -8.91 8.40
N GLY A 72 -2.59 -8.39 8.66
CA GLY A 72 -2.46 -7.25 9.56
C GLY A 72 -3.46 -6.15 9.17
N LEU A 73 -4.24 -5.71 10.16
CA LEU A 73 -5.32 -4.74 9.97
C LEU A 73 -4.80 -3.49 9.23
N ASP A 74 -3.54 -3.13 9.47
CA ASP A 74 -2.83 -2.00 8.85
C ASP A 74 -2.65 -2.17 7.34
N GLU A 75 -2.33 -3.37 6.84
CA GLU A 75 -2.18 -3.66 5.40
C GLU A 75 -3.49 -3.47 4.65
N VAL A 76 -4.59 -3.97 5.22
CA VAL A 76 -5.93 -3.84 4.64
C VAL A 76 -6.38 -2.38 4.69
N ILE A 77 -6.18 -1.70 5.82
CA ILE A 77 -6.48 -0.26 5.96
C ILE A 77 -5.68 0.55 4.94
N LEU A 78 -4.41 0.25 4.75
CA LEU A 78 -3.56 0.92 3.77
C LEU A 78 -4.13 0.71 2.36
N LEU A 79 -4.45 -0.52 1.98
CA LEU A 79 -5.04 -0.83 0.68
C LEU A 79 -6.36 -0.07 0.45
N CYS A 80 -7.25 -0.05 1.45
CA CYS A 80 -8.49 0.72 1.38
C CYS A 80 -8.24 2.22 1.17
N ASN A 81 -7.29 2.82 1.90
CA ASN A 81 -6.96 4.24 1.72
C ASN A 81 -6.38 4.53 0.34
N LEU A 82 -5.57 3.62 -0.23
CA LEU A 82 -5.05 3.77 -1.60
C LEU A 82 -6.18 3.68 -2.63
N VAL A 83 -7.14 2.77 -2.47
CA VAL A 83 -8.31 2.67 -3.35
C VAL A 83 -9.17 3.94 -3.27
N VAL A 84 -9.47 4.43 -2.07
CA VAL A 84 -10.34 5.61 -1.89
C VAL A 84 -9.68 6.89 -2.42
N ASN A 85 -8.38 7.09 -2.17
CA ASN A 85 -7.71 8.37 -2.46
C ASN A 85 -6.88 8.36 -3.76
N ALA A 86 -6.56 7.18 -4.31
CA ALA A 86 -5.76 7.02 -5.53
C ALA A 86 -6.29 5.93 -6.49
N GLY A 87 -7.51 5.41 -6.28
CA GLY A 87 -8.09 4.27 -7.03
C GLY A 87 -8.28 4.44 -8.53
N ASN A 88 -8.17 5.66 -9.06
CA ASN A 88 -8.11 5.87 -10.51
C ASN A 88 -6.76 5.48 -11.13
N SER A 89 -5.77 5.12 -10.32
CA SER A 89 -4.46 4.68 -10.79
C SER A 89 -4.54 3.38 -11.58
N LYS A 90 -3.75 3.30 -12.65
CA LYS A 90 -3.62 2.10 -13.49
C LYS A 90 -3.25 0.86 -12.66
N ALA A 91 -2.33 1.01 -11.71
CA ALA A 91 -1.87 -0.07 -10.83
C ALA A 91 -3.00 -0.69 -9.99
N LEU A 92 -3.91 0.11 -9.44
CA LEU A 92 -5.05 -0.42 -8.66
C LEU A 92 -6.11 -1.08 -9.56
N LYS A 93 -6.30 -0.58 -10.79
CA LYS A 93 -7.17 -1.21 -11.79
C LYS A 93 -6.60 -2.57 -12.25
N GLU A 94 -5.30 -2.65 -12.45
CA GLU A 94 -4.60 -3.90 -12.80
C GLU A 94 -4.63 -4.91 -11.66
N ALA A 95 -4.41 -4.49 -10.40
CA ALA A 95 -4.55 -5.36 -9.23
C ALA A 95 -5.97 -5.93 -9.11
N ARG A 96 -7.00 -5.10 -9.35
CA ARG A 96 -8.40 -5.56 -9.41
C ARG A 96 -8.62 -6.55 -10.55
N ALA A 97 -8.07 -6.29 -11.73
CA ALA A 97 -8.17 -7.18 -12.89
C ALA A 97 -7.49 -8.54 -12.63
N LEU A 98 -6.33 -8.57 -11.96
CA LEU A 98 -5.64 -9.79 -11.58
C LEU A 98 -6.46 -10.63 -10.60
N ASN A 99 -7.05 -10.02 -9.56
CA ASN A 99 -7.94 -10.72 -8.63
C ASN A 99 -9.15 -11.36 -9.34
N VAL A 100 -9.73 -10.67 -10.34
CA VAL A 100 -10.84 -11.21 -11.14
C VAL A 100 -10.40 -12.42 -11.98
N ILE A 101 -9.21 -12.38 -12.60
CA ILE A 101 -8.68 -13.50 -13.40
C ILE A 101 -8.29 -14.69 -12.52
N GLU A 102 -7.69 -14.45 -11.35
CA GLU A 102 -7.33 -15.52 -10.40
C GLU A 102 -8.57 -16.18 -9.79
N GLY A 103 -9.65 -15.41 -9.51
CA GLY A 103 -10.93 -15.96 -9.03
C GLY A 103 -11.78 -16.62 -10.11
N ALA A 104 -11.59 -16.28 -11.39
CA ALA A 104 -12.28 -16.92 -12.52
C ALA A 104 -11.69 -18.28 -12.92
N LYS A 105 -10.72 -18.80 -12.16
CA LYS A 105 -10.13 -20.14 -12.36
C LYS A 105 -10.88 -21.27 -11.63
N GLU A 106 -12.08 -21.01 -11.12
CA GLU A 106 -13.04 -22.02 -10.67
C GLU A 106 -13.94 -22.49 -11.82
#